data_AF-A0AAV2HVY6-F1
#
_entry.id   AF-A0AAV2HVY6-F1
#
_cell.length_a   1.000
_cell.length_b   1.000
_cell.length_c   1.000
_cell.angle_alpha   90.00
_cell.angle_beta   90.00
_cell.angle_gamma   90.00
#
_symmetry.space_group_name_H-M   'P 1'
#
loop_
_entity.id
_entity.type
_entity.pdbx_description
1 polymer ?
#
loop_
_entity_poly.entity_id
_entity_poly.type
_entity_poly.pdbx_seq_one_letter_code
_entity_poly.pdbx_strand_id
1 'polypeptide(L)'
;MTDVLKRGLFPIIVFTCGTIFISARDVCDPDIPSRPTPRIWVSLPIFENCGPGTYKDLGSGQCKQCPDSYFMTKRMAESSEYSFCEKCLAANSVETVAEPCTRTRDSVIHCKEGYYRRQAARNNSKSCVCCWECSRCDVCGVGVNLDLNYLIAECSTDSNTLCCHSESMVVVNGRCVHPTTVETLTESVQDMTAGFAPMEQESNSVARLDDAIALCVSLLFFNMFL
;
A
#
# COMPACT_ATOMS: atom_id res chain seq x y z
N MET A 1 21.26 -65.18 23.02
CA MET A 1 21.17 -64.85 21.58
C MET A 1 19.74 -64.47 21.27
N THR A 2 19.44 -63.17 21.31
CA THR A 2 18.29 -62.55 20.63
C THR A 2 18.51 -61.03 20.72
N ASP A 3 19.15 -60.48 19.69
CA ASP A 3 19.36 -59.05 19.50
C ASP A 3 18.01 -58.38 19.15
N VAL A 4 17.61 -57.43 19.99
CA VAL A 4 16.44 -56.58 19.76
C VAL A 4 16.91 -55.34 18.98
N LEU A 5 16.72 -55.38 17.67
CA LEU A 5 16.90 -54.24 16.77
C LEU A 5 15.92 -53.11 17.14
N LYS A 6 16.36 -52.12 17.92
CA LYS A 6 15.69 -50.83 18.08
C LYS A 6 15.87 -50.02 16.79
N ARG A 7 14.91 -50.12 15.87
CA ARG A 7 14.80 -49.21 14.72
C ARG A 7 14.32 -47.85 15.24
N GLY A 8 15.23 -46.87 15.23
CA GLY A 8 14.92 -45.48 15.51
C GLY A 8 14.03 -44.89 14.40
N LEU A 9 12.81 -44.53 14.76
CA LEU A 9 11.92 -43.70 13.94
C LEU A 9 12.42 -42.26 14.01
N PHE A 10 13.06 -41.79 12.94
CA PHE A 10 13.32 -40.36 12.75
C PHE A 10 12.01 -39.69 12.31
N PRO A 11 11.53 -38.63 13.00
CA PRO A 11 10.36 -37.89 12.56
C PRO A 11 10.70 -37.16 11.25
N ILE A 12 10.03 -37.55 10.17
CA ILE A 12 10.07 -36.84 8.89
C ILE A 12 9.28 -35.55 9.08
N ILE A 13 9.99 -34.44 9.33
CA ILE A 13 9.39 -33.11 9.36
C ILE A 13 9.16 -32.70 7.90
N VAL A 14 7.93 -32.87 7.43
CA VAL A 14 7.50 -32.36 6.12
C VAL A 14 7.35 -30.85 6.24
N PHE A 15 8.38 -30.10 5.84
CA PHE A 15 8.23 -28.66 5.59
C PHE A 15 7.38 -28.48 4.34
N THR A 16 6.06 -28.36 4.52
CA THR A 16 5.21 -27.81 3.47
C THR A 16 5.61 -26.35 3.31
N CYS A 17 6.38 -26.07 2.26
CA CYS A 17 6.63 -24.72 1.79
C CYS A 17 5.28 -24.16 1.33
N GLY A 18 4.50 -23.63 2.28
CA GLY A 18 3.24 -22.99 2.02
C GLY A 18 3.53 -21.85 1.06
N THR A 19 3.13 -22.03 -0.20
CA THR A 19 3.08 -20.94 -1.16
C THR A 19 2.10 -19.93 -0.58
N ILE A 20 2.64 -18.91 0.08
CA ILE A 20 1.87 -17.71 0.38
C ILE A 20 1.59 -17.12 -0.99
N PHE A 21 0.44 -17.48 -1.56
CA PHE A 21 -0.13 -16.75 -2.66
C PHE A 21 -0.44 -15.37 -2.10
N ILE A 22 0.57 -14.49 -2.14
CA ILE A 22 0.35 -13.05 -2.07
C ILE A 22 -0.47 -12.79 -3.33
N SER A 23 -1.80 -12.88 -3.19
CA SER A 23 -2.73 -12.35 -4.16
C SER A 23 -2.16 -10.99 -4.53
N ALA A 24 -1.81 -10.79 -5.79
CA ALA A 24 -1.35 -9.50 -6.31
C ALA A 24 -2.49 -8.51 -6.05
N ARG A 25 -2.48 -7.95 -4.83
CA ARG A 25 -3.39 -6.93 -4.35
C ARG A 25 -3.19 -5.78 -5.31
N ASP A 26 -4.27 -5.15 -5.71
CA ASP A 26 -4.23 -4.02 -6.62
C ASP A 26 -3.33 -2.94 -5.97
N VAL A 27 -2.05 -2.89 -6.38
CA VAL A 27 -1.08 -1.91 -5.91
C VAL A 27 -1.36 -0.64 -6.71
N CYS A 28 -1.48 0.48 -6.01
CA CYS A 28 -1.64 1.76 -6.68
C CYS A 28 -0.34 2.12 -7.37
N ASP A 29 -0.46 2.72 -8.55
CA ASP A 29 0.70 3.24 -9.23
C ASP A 29 1.37 4.28 -8.29
N PRO A 30 2.65 4.13 -7.92
CA PRO A 30 3.31 5.08 -7.03
C PRO A 30 3.42 6.48 -7.64
N ASP A 31 3.42 6.58 -8.98
CA ASP A 31 3.40 7.87 -9.67
C ASP A 31 1.98 8.45 -9.74
N ILE A 32 0.96 7.59 -9.60
CA ILE A 32 -0.46 7.95 -9.72
C ILE A 32 -1.28 7.21 -8.64
N PRO A 33 -1.19 7.62 -7.36
CA PRO A 33 -1.78 6.86 -6.24
C PRO A 33 -3.32 6.76 -6.28
N SER A 34 -3.96 7.50 -7.17
CA SER A 34 -5.40 7.44 -7.46
C SER A 34 -5.79 6.36 -8.47
N ARG A 35 -4.84 5.58 -9.01
CA ARG A 35 -5.11 4.55 -10.02
C ARG A 35 -4.46 3.21 -9.68
N PRO A 36 -5.15 2.09 -9.94
CA PRO A 36 -4.51 0.79 -9.91
C PRO A 36 -3.56 0.67 -11.10
N THR A 37 -2.45 -0.04 -10.93
CA THR A 37 -1.65 -0.49 -12.07
C THR A 37 -2.52 -1.35 -13.00
N PRO A 38 -2.48 -1.15 -14.32
CA PRO A 38 -3.27 -1.94 -15.25
C PRO A 38 -2.91 -3.42 -15.11
N ARG A 39 -3.94 -4.26 -15.19
CA ARG A 39 -3.73 -5.71 -15.30
C ARG A 39 -3.35 -5.98 -16.75
N ILE A 40 -2.09 -6.35 -16.98
CA ILE A 40 -1.55 -6.67 -18.31
C ILE A 40 -2.41 -7.74 -18.99
N TRP A 41 -2.76 -7.55 -20.25
CA TRP A 41 -3.41 -8.59 -21.06
C TRP A 41 -2.47 -9.22 -22.09
N VAL A 42 -1.40 -8.54 -22.53
CA VAL A 42 -0.40 -9.11 -23.46
C VAL A 42 0.95 -8.42 -23.27
N SER A 43 2.01 -9.18 -23.03
CA SER A 43 3.39 -8.69 -23.12
C SER A 43 3.71 -8.43 -24.60
N LEU A 44 3.82 -7.17 -25.01
CA LEU A 44 4.33 -6.84 -26.34
C LEU A 44 5.86 -7.04 -26.39
N PRO A 45 6.43 -7.43 -27.54
CA PRO A 45 7.87 -7.53 -27.69
C PRO A 45 8.56 -6.22 -27.27
N ILE A 46 9.75 -6.33 -26.68
CA ILE A 46 10.53 -5.18 -26.22
C ILE A 46 10.84 -4.30 -27.42
N PHE A 47 10.17 -3.16 -27.52
CA PHE A 47 10.42 -2.15 -28.53
C PHE A 47 11.07 -0.94 -27.89
N GLU A 48 11.69 -0.09 -28.72
CA GLU A 48 12.20 1.21 -28.30
C GLU A 48 11.13 2.01 -27.54
N ASN A 49 11.44 2.38 -26.30
CA ASN A 49 10.51 3.05 -25.39
C ASN A 49 10.29 4.50 -25.85
N CYS A 50 9.02 4.88 -25.97
CA CYS A 50 8.66 6.28 -26.16
C CYS A 50 8.90 7.03 -24.84
N GLY A 51 9.36 8.29 -24.89
CA GLY A 51 9.60 9.07 -23.67
C GLY A 51 8.30 9.44 -22.93
N PRO A 52 8.41 10.04 -21.72
CA PRO A 52 7.23 10.51 -20.99
C PRO A 52 6.40 11.49 -21.82
N GLY A 53 5.08 11.39 -21.71
CA GLY A 53 4.12 12.17 -22.48
C GLY A 53 4.01 11.82 -23.96
N THR A 54 4.57 10.68 -24.35
CA THR A 54 4.41 10.10 -25.68
C THR A 54 4.00 8.64 -25.58
N TYR A 55 3.29 8.14 -26.59
CA TYR A 55 2.88 6.74 -26.71
C TYR A 55 3.27 6.20 -28.07
N LYS A 56 3.45 4.88 -28.18
CA LYS A 56 3.79 4.23 -29.44
C LYS A 56 2.52 3.94 -30.25
N ASP A 57 2.42 4.56 -31.41
CA ASP A 57 1.31 4.30 -32.33
C ASP A 57 1.50 2.91 -32.98
N LEU A 58 0.59 1.98 -32.70
CA LEU A 58 0.71 0.58 -33.15
C LEU A 58 0.70 0.43 -34.68
N GLY A 59 0.11 1.37 -35.42
CA GLY A 59 0.04 1.33 -36.88
C GLY A 59 1.33 1.79 -37.55
N SER A 60 1.90 2.90 -37.08
CA SER A 60 3.11 3.51 -37.66
C SER A 60 4.41 3.11 -36.97
N GLY A 61 4.33 2.58 -35.75
CA GLY A 61 5.47 2.34 -34.87
C GLY A 61 6.14 3.62 -34.33
N GLN A 62 5.62 4.81 -34.67
CA GLN A 62 6.19 6.10 -34.24
C GLN A 62 5.70 6.51 -32.85
N CYS A 63 6.54 7.24 -32.13
CA CYS A 63 6.14 7.87 -30.87
C CYS A 63 5.33 9.14 -31.16
N LYS A 64 4.09 9.19 -30.68
CA LYS A 64 3.19 10.35 -30.78
C LYS A 64 2.99 10.98 -29.41
N GLN A 65 2.83 12.30 -29.38
CA GLN A 65 2.51 13.00 -28.13
C GLN A 65 1.11 12.65 -27.64
N CYS A 66 0.95 12.59 -26.31
CA CYS A 66 -0.36 12.45 -25.72
C CYS A 66 -1.26 13.64 -26.13
N PRO A 67 -2.52 13.37 -26.53
CA PRO A 67 -3.51 14.43 -26.75
C PRO A 67 -3.71 15.28 -25.49
N ASP A 68 -4.30 16.46 -25.65
CA ASP A 68 -4.65 17.30 -24.50
C ASP A 68 -5.68 16.59 -23.61
N SER A 69 -5.56 16.76 -22.30
CA SER A 69 -6.30 15.99 -21.28
C SER A 69 -5.94 14.50 -21.19
N TYR A 70 -4.80 14.10 -21.75
CA TYR A 70 -4.21 12.78 -21.55
C TYR A 70 -2.75 12.89 -21.13
N PHE A 71 -2.25 11.87 -20.44
CA PHE A 71 -0.89 11.82 -19.95
C PHE A 71 -0.26 10.43 -20.04
N MET A 72 1.07 10.39 -20.01
CA MET A 72 1.87 9.18 -19.93
C MET A 72 3.07 9.47 -19.03
N THR A 73 3.16 8.82 -17.87
CA THR A 73 4.31 8.99 -16.97
C THR A 73 5.55 8.32 -17.55
N LYS A 74 6.71 8.60 -16.96
CA LYS A 74 7.95 7.92 -17.32
C LYS A 74 7.83 6.40 -17.16
N ARG A 75 7.30 5.94 -16.01
CA ARG A 75 7.10 4.51 -15.74
C ARG A 75 6.14 3.87 -16.73
N MET A 76 5.03 4.55 -17.07
CA MET A 76 4.10 4.03 -18.05
C MET A 76 4.76 3.88 -19.43
N ALA A 77 5.57 4.86 -19.85
CA ALA A 77 6.22 4.87 -21.15
C ALA A 77 7.38 3.85 -21.26
N GLU A 78 8.04 3.54 -20.13
CA GLU A 78 9.06 2.49 -20.02
C GLU A 78 8.45 1.08 -19.88
N SER A 79 7.17 1.00 -19.52
CA SER A 79 6.46 -0.25 -19.30
C SER A 79 5.80 -0.73 -20.60
N SER A 80 5.95 -2.02 -20.92
CA SER A 80 5.23 -2.64 -22.05
C SER A 80 3.74 -2.86 -21.76
N GLU A 81 3.28 -2.53 -20.54
CA GLU A 81 1.90 -2.69 -20.09
C GLU A 81 0.95 -1.61 -20.61
N TYR A 82 1.50 -0.43 -20.96
CA TYR A 82 0.72 0.71 -21.42
C TYR A 82 0.94 0.92 -22.91
N SER A 83 -0.15 0.88 -23.68
CA SER A 83 -0.12 1.12 -25.14
C SER A 83 -0.68 2.49 -25.53
N PHE A 84 -1.33 3.19 -24.58
CA PHE A 84 -2.02 4.45 -24.82
C PHE A 84 -1.86 5.39 -23.63
N CYS A 85 -1.94 6.70 -23.88
CA CYS A 85 -1.99 7.69 -22.81
C CYS A 85 -3.27 7.53 -22.00
N GLU A 86 -3.18 7.76 -20.69
CA GLU A 86 -4.31 7.73 -19.78
C GLU A 86 -5.02 9.08 -19.75
N LYS A 87 -6.35 9.05 -19.63
CA LYS A 87 -7.14 10.29 -19.52
C LYS A 87 -6.88 10.92 -18.16
N CYS A 88 -6.64 12.22 -18.11
CA CYS A 88 -6.47 12.94 -16.85
C CYS A 88 -7.72 12.82 -15.94
N LEU A 89 -7.50 12.80 -14.64
CA LEU A 89 -8.57 12.87 -13.65
C LEU A 89 -9.23 14.25 -13.72
N ALA A 90 -10.54 14.29 -13.50
CA ALA A 90 -11.31 15.52 -13.50
C ALA A 90 -11.93 15.72 -12.11
N ALA A 91 -11.82 16.93 -11.58
CA ALA A 91 -12.42 17.26 -10.29
C ALA A 91 -13.95 17.25 -10.40
N ASN A 92 -14.61 16.66 -9.41
CA ASN A 92 -16.05 16.74 -9.25
C ASN A 92 -16.47 18.00 -8.45
N SER A 93 -17.76 18.09 -8.08
CA SER A 93 -18.31 19.26 -7.38
C SER A 93 -17.74 19.53 -5.98
N VAL A 94 -17.16 18.53 -5.31
CA VAL A 94 -16.59 18.63 -3.95
C VAL A 94 -15.05 18.60 -3.96
N GLU A 95 -14.45 18.71 -5.14
CA GLU A 95 -13.02 18.61 -5.37
C GLU A 95 -12.48 19.89 -6.02
N THR A 96 -11.17 20.09 -5.89
CA THR A 96 -10.42 21.17 -6.52
C THR A 96 -9.13 20.63 -7.13
N VAL A 97 -8.81 21.11 -8.32
CA VAL A 97 -7.54 20.78 -8.99
C VAL A 97 -6.43 21.61 -8.34
N ALA A 98 -5.54 20.94 -7.58
CA ALA A 98 -4.37 21.58 -6.99
C ALA A 98 -3.24 21.72 -8.01
N GLU A 99 -3.03 20.70 -8.84
CA GLU A 99 -2.11 20.77 -9.98
C GLU A 99 -2.82 20.34 -11.26
N PRO A 100 -2.74 21.15 -12.33
CA PRO A 100 -3.35 20.79 -13.60
C PRO A 100 -2.63 19.60 -14.24
N CYS A 101 -3.38 18.81 -14.97
CA CYS A 101 -2.82 17.71 -15.75
C CYS A 101 -1.86 18.23 -16.82
N THR A 102 -0.77 17.49 -17.05
CA THR A 102 0.13 17.73 -18.18
C THR A 102 0.28 16.44 -18.97
N ARG A 103 0.96 16.47 -20.11
CA ARG A 103 1.19 15.23 -20.88
C ARG A 103 2.01 14.20 -20.13
N THR A 104 2.73 14.55 -19.08
CA THR A 104 3.64 13.64 -18.36
C THR A 104 3.14 13.24 -16.97
N ARG A 105 2.06 13.85 -16.48
CA ARG A 105 1.52 13.60 -15.13
C ARG A 105 0.01 13.82 -15.09
N ASP A 106 -0.67 13.04 -14.26
CA ASP A 106 -2.10 13.25 -13.97
C ASP A 106 -2.31 14.58 -13.23
N SER A 107 -3.55 15.07 -13.19
CA SER A 107 -3.91 16.16 -12.29
C SER A 107 -3.84 15.72 -10.82
N VAL A 108 -3.38 16.62 -9.96
CA VAL A 108 -3.46 16.44 -8.50
C VAL A 108 -4.75 17.06 -8.01
N ILE A 109 -5.63 16.26 -7.40
CA ILE A 109 -6.95 16.67 -6.94
C ILE A 109 -7.03 16.59 -5.42
N HIS A 110 -7.52 17.68 -4.81
CA HIS A 110 -7.76 17.80 -3.38
C HIS A 110 -9.26 17.92 -3.10
N CYS A 111 -9.68 17.48 -1.92
CA CYS A 111 -11.02 17.76 -1.43
C CYS A 111 -11.16 19.25 -1.05
N LYS A 112 -12.34 19.82 -1.28
CA LYS A 112 -12.66 21.18 -0.83
C LYS A 112 -12.67 21.26 0.69
N GLU A 113 -12.61 22.48 1.22
CA GLU A 113 -12.77 22.75 2.66
C GLU A 113 -14.06 22.10 3.20
N GLY A 114 -13.96 21.46 4.36
CA GLY A 114 -15.05 20.69 4.97
C GLY A 114 -15.23 19.28 4.40
N TYR A 115 -14.31 18.82 3.54
CA TYR A 115 -14.24 17.46 3.04
C TYR A 115 -12.84 16.87 3.22
N TYR A 116 -12.77 15.56 3.41
CA TYR A 116 -11.53 14.80 3.52
C TYR A 116 -11.53 13.63 2.53
N ARG A 117 -10.35 13.19 2.14
CA ARG A 117 -10.14 12.06 1.25
C ARG A 117 -10.28 10.76 2.04
N ARG A 118 -11.16 9.88 1.58
CA ARG A 118 -11.29 8.52 2.11
C ARG A 118 -11.22 7.49 1.00
N GLN A 119 -10.86 6.27 1.35
CA GLN A 119 -10.93 5.15 0.42
C GLN A 119 -12.41 4.81 0.16
N ALA A 120 -12.81 4.79 -1.11
CA ALA A 120 -14.19 4.55 -1.49
C ALA A 120 -14.57 3.09 -1.20
N ALA A 121 -15.63 2.88 -0.42
CA ALA A 121 -16.20 1.56 -0.21
C ALA A 121 -16.93 1.14 -1.51
N ARG A 122 -16.48 0.06 -2.16
CA ARG A 122 -17.18 -0.45 -3.35
C ARG A 122 -18.47 -1.14 -2.90
N ASN A 123 -19.61 -0.69 -3.41
CA ASN A 123 -20.96 -1.17 -3.09
C ASN A 123 -21.20 -2.64 -3.54
N ASN A 124 -20.52 -3.62 -2.93
CA ASN A 124 -20.60 -5.08 -3.13
C ASN A 124 -19.43 -5.70 -3.91
N SER A 125 -18.37 -6.11 -3.20
CA SER A 125 -17.49 -7.27 -3.55
C SER A 125 -16.03 -7.04 -3.96
N LYS A 126 -15.45 -5.84 -3.87
CA LYS A 126 -13.98 -5.71 -3.84
C LYS A 126 -13.55 -4.33 -3.34
N SER A 127 -12.80 -4.28 -2.25
CA SER A 127 -12.13 -3.03 -1.84
C SER A 127 -11.30 -2.53 -3.02
N CYS A 128 -11.57 -1.31 -3.49
CA CYS A 128 -10.75 -0.68 -4.50
C CYS A 128 -9.64 0.09 -3.78
N VAL A 129 -8.44 -0.49 -3.74
CA VAL A 129 -7.31 0.05 -2.97
C VAL A 129 -6.97 1.48 -3.40
N CYS A 130 -7.14 1.79 -4.69
CA CYS A 130 -6.76 3.06 -5.30
C CYS A 130 -7.94 3.97 -5.60
N CYS A 131 -9.16 3.59 -5.19
CA CYS A 131 -10.32 4.45 -5.34
C CYS A 131 -10.42 5.33 -4.12
N TRP A 132 -10.40 6.64 -4.35
CA TRP A 132 -10.56 7.64 -3.32
C TRP A 132 -11.79 8.48 -3.65
N GLU A 133 -12.47 8.94 -2.61
CA GLU A 133 -13.57 9.88 -2.73
C GLU A 133 -13.45 10.94 -1.63
N CYS A 134 -13.96 12.14 -1.92
CA CYS A 134 -14.10 13.17 -0.91
C CYS A 134 -15.39 12.94 -0.13
N SER A 135 -15.25 12.81 1.19
CA SER A 135 -16.37 12.69 2.12
C SER A 135 -16.45 13.92 3.01
N ARG A 136 -17.66 14.28 3.42
CA ARG A 136 -17.85 15.44 4.29
C ARG A 136 -17.23 15.15 5.65
N CYS A 137 -16.53 16.12 6.22
CA CYS A 137 -16.01 16.02 7.57
C CYS A 137 -17.14 15.84 8.58
N ASP A 138 -16.92 14.98 9.56
CA ASP A 138 -17.84 14.82 10.66
C ASP A 138 -17.79 16.01 11.62
N VAL A 139 -18.88 16.19 12.38
CA VAL A 139 -18.98 17.18 13.44
C VAL A 139 -19.19 16.44 14.76
N CYS A 140 -18.39 16.75 15.78
CA CYS A 140 -18.52 16.15 17.11
C CYS A 140 -19.88 16.51 17.73
N GLY A 141 -20.54 15.53 18.37
CA GLY A 141 -21.88 15.69 18.93
C GLY A 141 -23.02 15.67 17.91
N VAL A 142 -22.77 15.27 16.65
CA VAL A 142 -23.79 15.21 15.59
C VAL A 142 -23.76 13.86 14.87
N GLY A 143 -24.93 13.34 14.50
CA GLY A 143 -25.06 12.18 13.62
C GLY A 143 -24.43 10.90 14.20
N VAL A 144 -23.40 10.37 13.53
CA VAL A 144 -22.68 9.17 14.01
C VAL A 144 -21.84 9.43 15.27
N ASN A 145 -21.60 10.70 15.61
CA ASN A 145 -20.77 11.14 16.73
C ASN A 145 -21.58 11.76 17.88
N LEU A 146 -22.86 11.40 18.05
CA LEU A 146 -23.73 11.97 19.11
C LEU A 146 -23.16 11.82 20.53
N ASP A 147 -22.47 10.71 20.81
CA ASP A 147 -21.84 10.47 22.12
C ASP A 147 -20.39 10.98 22.20
N LEU A 148 -19.85 11.49 21.08
CA LEU A 148 -18.47 11.96 20.94
C LEU A 148 -18.46 13.48 20.80
N ASN A 149 -18.50 14.18 21.93
CA ASN A 149 -18.71 15.64 21.97
C ASN A 149 -17.42 16.47 21.96
N TYR A 150 -16.25 15.85 22.11
CA TYR A 150 -14.98 16.58 22.23
C TYR A 150 -14.13 16.43 20.99
N LEU A 151 -13.77 17.57 20.38
CA LEU A 151 -12.87 17.64 19.23
C LEU A 151 -11.43 17.44 19.68
N ILE A 152 -10.75 16.42 19.17
CA ILE A 152 -9.33 16.17 19.43
C ILE A 152 -8.45 16.53 18.23
N ALA A 153 -8.93 16.28 17.02
CA ALA A 153 -8.24 16.69 15.80
C ALA A 153 -9.23 17.24 14.77
N GLU A 154 -8.88 18.39 14.19
CA GLU A 154 -9.63 19.00 13.12
C GLU A 154 -9.58 18.14 11.86
N CYS A 155 -10.61 18.29 11.02
CA CYS A 155 -10.62 17.66 9.71
C CYS A 155 -9.49 18.22 8.84
N SER A 156 -8.83 17.35 8.08
CA SER A 156 -7.81 17.71 7.11
C SER A 156 -8.16 17.16 5.73
N THR A 157 -7.30 17.41 4.75
CA THR A 157 -7.47 16.85 3.39
C THR A 157 -7.44 15.33 3.38
N ASP A 158 -6.78 14.68 4.34
CA ASP A 158 -6.50 13.24 4.33
C ASP A 158 -7.06 12.51 5.56
N SER A 159 -7.65 13.25 6.51
CA SER A 159 -8.22 12.67 7.72
C SER A 159 -9.54 13.35 8.08
N ASN A 160 -10.50 12.54 8.52
CA ASN A 160 -11.73 13.05 9.10
C ASN A 160 -11.47 13.79 10.41
N THR A 161 -12.47 14.56 10.86
CA THR A 161 -12.55 15.06 12.23
C THR A 161 -12.46 13.90 13.21
N LEU A 162 -11.69 14.06 14.27
CA LEU A 162 -11.56 13.06 15.33
C LEU A 162 -12.23 13.53 16.62
N CYS A 163 -13.27 12.81 17.03
CA CYS A 163 -14.09 13.12 18.18
C CYS A 163 -13.93 12.06 19.28
N CYS A 164 -13.87 12.48 20.54
CA CYS A 164 -13.80 11.61 21.71
C CYS A 164 -14.93 11.88 22.71
N HIS A 165 -15.16 10.94 23.63
CA HIS A 165 -16.17 11.04 24.69
C HIS A 165 -15.81 12.08 25.77
N SER A 166 -14.51 12.34 25.96
CA SER A 166 -13.98 13.24 26.99
C SER A 166 -12.76 14.00 26.45
N GLU A 167 -12.57 15.24 26.87
CA GLU A 167 -11.38 16.06 26.58
C GLU A 167 -10.07 15.45 27.09
N SER A 168 -10.15 14.60 28.12
CA SER A 168 -8.99 13.97 28.75
C SER A 168 -8.48 12.72 28.02
N MET A 169 -9.17 12.28 26.96
CA MET A 169 -8.72 11.14 26.17
C MET A 169 -7.59 11.53 25.21
N VAL A 170 -6.68 10.59 24.97
CA VAL A 170 -5.62 10.71 23.96
C VAL A 170 -5.89 9.77 22.80
N VAL A 171 -5.33 10.08 21.63
CA VAL A 171 -5.54 9.27 20.42
C VAL A 171 -4.34 8.38 20.20
N VAL A 172 -4.58 7.07 20.20
CA VAL A 172 -3.56 6.07 19.90
C VAL A 172 -4.08 5.20 18.75
N ASN A 173 -3.34 5.18 17.62
CA ASN A 173 -3.72 4.43 16.41
C ASN A 173 -5.15 4.75 15.91
N GLY A 174 -5.54 6.03 15.95
CA GLY A 174 -6.86 6.49 15.51
C GLY A 174 -8.01 6.14 16.46
N ARG A 175 -7.72 5.70 17.69
CA ARG A 175 -8.74 5.41 18.72
C ARG A 175 -8.52 6.28 19.96
N CYS A 176 -9.61 6.81 20.51
CA CYS A 176 -9.60 7.50 21.79
C CYS A 176 -9.37 6.50 22.93
N VAL A 177 -8.38 6.76 23.78
CA VAL A 177 -8.06 5.96 24.97
C VAL A 177 -7.88 6.87 26.18
N HIS A 178 -8.20 6.37 27.37
CA HIS A 178 -7.92 7.09 28.61
C HIS A 178 -6.42 7.04 28.94
N PRO A 179 -5.81 8.13 29.41
CA PRO A 179 -4.37 8.17 29.74
C PRO A 179 -3.95 7.16 30.83
N THR A 180 -4.89 6.76 31.70
CA THR A 180 -4.66 5.92 32.89
C THR A 180 -4.12 4.51 32.57
N THR A 181 -4.08 4.11 31.30
CA THR A 181 -3.60 2.78 30.88
C THR A 181 -2.13 2.75 30.43
N VAL A 182 -1.42 3.88 30.40
CA VAL A 182 -0.02 3.94 29.90
C VAL A 182 1.03 3.82 31.01
N GLU A 183 0.69 4.16 32.26
CA GLU A 183 1.67 4.09 33.37
C GLU A 183 1.99 2.64 33.79
N THR A 184 1.09 1.67 33.61
CA THR A 184 1.32 0.29 34.05
C THR A 184 2.06 -0.62 33.06
N LEU A 185 2.27 -0.19 31.81
CA LEU A 185 3.09 -0.95 30.84
C LEU A 185 4.54 -0.48 30.78
N THR A 186 4.84 0.73 31.26
CA THR A 186 6.22 1.25 31.28
C THR A 186 7.00 0.72 32.49
N GLU A 187 6.35 0.47 33.62
CA GLU A 187 7.01 -0.11 34.80
C GLU A 187 7.36 -1.61 34.65
N SER A 188 6.63 -2.37 33.81
CA SER A 188 6.98 -3.77 33.53
C SER A 188 8.17 -3.94 32.57
N VAL A 189 8.59 -2.89 31.86
CA VAL A 189 9.72 -2.97 30.90
C VAL A 189 11.02 -2.47 31.51
N GLN A 190 10.97 -1.51 32.46
CA GLN A 190 12.17 -1.00 33.14
C GLN A 190 12.79 -2.01 34.12
N ASP A 191 12.03 -2.95 34.68
CA ASP A 191 12.58 -3.97 35.60
C ASP A 191 13.30 -5.14 34.89
N MET A 192 13.26 -5.19 33.56
CA MET A 192 14.04 -6.16 32.76
C MET A 192 15.26 -5.54 32.06
N THR A 193 15.44 -4.21 32.10
CA THR A 193 16.52 -3.53 31.36
C THR A 193 17.73 -3.13 32.22
N ALA A 194 17.72 -3.34 33.53
CA ALA A 194 18.86 -3.03 34.39
C ALA A 194 20.09 -3.97 34.24
N GLY A 195 20.06 -4.93 33.30
CA GLY A 195 21.12 -5.94 33.13
C GLY A 195 21.81 -6.00 31.76
N PHE A 196 21.37 -5.23 30.76
CA PHE A 196 21.93 -5.34 29.41
C PHE A 196 22.75 -4.12 29.02
N ALA A 197 24.07 -4.31 29.00
CA ALA A 197 25.03 -3.37 28.46
C ALA A 197 24.70 -3.03 26.98
N PRO A 198 25.02 -1.80 26.51
CA PRO A 198 24.78 -1.40 25.14
C PRO A 198 25.66 -2.23 24.19
N MET A 199 25.02 -3.11 23.41
CA MET A 199 25.66 -3.76 22.27
C MET A 199 25.58 -2.80 21.08
N GLU A 200 26.73 -2.33 20.61
CA GLU A 200 26.83 -1.54 19.37
C GLU A 200 26.15 -2.30 18.23
N GLN A 201 25.08 -1.72 17.70
CA GLN A 201 24.31 -2.31 16.62
C GLN A 201 24.91 -1.82 15.29
N GLU A 202 25.74 -2.66 14.69
CA GLU A 202 26.16 -2.49 13.29
C GLU A 202 24.92 -2.40 12.38
N SER A 203 24.91 -1.34 11.58
CA SER A 203 23.96 -1.06 10.50
C SER A 203 23.95 -2.22 9.50
N ASN A 204 23.06 -3.19 9.69
CA ASN A 204 22.79 -4.23 8.72
C ASN A 204 21.94 -3.66 7.57
N SER A 205 22.58 -3.60 6.41
CA SER A 205 22.02 -3.43 5.09
C SER A 205 20.76 -4.26 4.90
N VAL A 206 19.72 -3.63 4.33
CA VAL A 206 18.51 -4.28 3.81
C VAL A 206 18.92 -5.39 2.84
N ALA A 207 18.87 -6.64 3.32
CA ALA A 207 19.03 -7.81 2.48
C ALA A 207 17.87 -7.85 1.48
N ARG A 208 18.21 -7.88 0.20
CA ARG A 208 17.25 -7.91 -0.90
C ARG A 208 16.44 -9.20 -0.83
N LEU A 209 15.13 -9.06 -0.99
CA LEU A 209 14.17 -10.16 -1.04
C LEU A 209 14.49 -11.19 -2.16
N ASP A 210 15.36 -10.83 -3.10
CA ASP A 210 15.81 -11.69 -4.21
C ASP A 210 16.62 -12.90 -3.74
N ASP A 211 17.34 -12.82 -2.61
CA ASP A 211 18.18 -13.95 -2.12
C ASP A 211 17.36 -15.07 -1.45
N ALA A 212 16.17 -14.76 -0.93
CA ALA A 212 15.29 -15.76 -0.31
C ALA A 212 14.65 -16.70 -1.33
N ILE A 213 14.44 -16.24 -2.57
CA ILE A 213 13.85 -17.05 -3.64
C ILE A 213 14.86 -18.07 -4.18
N ALA A 214 16.16 -17.71 -4.23
CA ALA A 214 17.21 -18.60 -4.69
C ALA A 214 17.36 -19.85 -3.81
N LEU A 215 17.25 -19.72 -2.49
CA LEU A 215 17.37 -20.84 -1.54
C LEU A 215 16.23 -21.86 -1.64
N CYS A 216 15.01 -21.43 -1.97
CA CYS A 216 13.88 -22.35 -2.17
C CYS A 216 14.03 -23.18 -3.45
N VAL A 217 14.61 -22.63 -4.53
CA VAL A 217 14.80 -23.36 -5.79
C VAL A 217 15.92 -24.41 -5.64
N SER A 218 16.99 -24.11 -4.92
CA SER A 218 18.10 -25.06 -4.72
C SER A 218 17.71 -26.32 -3.95
N LEU A 219 16.79 -26.22 -2.98
CA LEU A 219 16.30 -27.36 -2.19
C LEU A 219 15.35 -28.30 -2.97
N LEU A 220 14.68 -27.79 -4.00
CA LEU A 220 13.84 -28.61 -4.89
C LEU A 220 14.69 -29.45 -5.86
N PHE A 221 15.81 -28.91 -6.36
CA PHE A 221 16.68 -29.68 -7.26
C PHE A 221 17.47 -30.78 -6.54
N PHE A 222 17.81 -30.61 -5.26
CA PHE A 222 18.59 -31.61 -4.53
C PHE A 222 17.81 -32.89 -4.18
N ASN A 223 16.46 -32.81 -4.10
CA ASN A 223 15.62 -33.98 -3.83
C ASN A 223 15.19 -34.76 -5.09
N MET A 224 15.61 -34.33 -6.29
CA MET A 224 15.29 -35.03 -7.54
C MET A 224 16.41 -35.96 -8.03
N PHE A 225 17.55 -36.02 -7.32
CA PHE A 225 18.74 -36.79 -7.70
C PHE A 225 19.23 -37.78 -6.63
N LEU A 226 18.41 -38.07 -5.62
CA LEU A 226 18.61 -39.14 -4.63
C LEU A 226 17.41 -40.09 -4.67
#